data_AF-A0A2E6LG76-F1
#
_entry.id   AF-A0A2E6LG76-F1
#
_cell.length_a   1.000
_cell.length_b   1.000
_cell.length_c   1.000
_cell.angle_alpha   90.00
_cell.angle_beta   90.00
_cell.angle_gamma   90.00
#
_symmetry.space_group_name_H-M   'P 1'
#
loop_
_entity.id
_entity.type
_entity.pdbx_description
1 polymer ?
#
loop_
_entity_poly.entity_id
_entity_poly.type
_entity_poly.pdbx_seq_one_letter_code
_entity_poly.pdbx_strand_id
1 'polypeptide(L)'
;MFFFSGKKTSCNYFPSKRVKNDLLKKQIIIPNHLKQEFVFLNDSILYSQISIGEIIFSESNVNESDTCNTYRLELNESKKIYKMDIKNCPENIFLKSYNFN
;
A
#
# COMPACT_ATOMS: atom_id res chain seq x y z
N MET A 1 -11.41 -28.06 -14.58
CA MET A 1 -10.96 -27.36 -15.80
C MET A 1 -11.49 -25.94 -15.75
N PHE A 2 -10.65 -24.93 -15.49
CA PHE A 2 -11.07 -23.53 -15.57
C PHE A 2 -10.48 -22.91 -16.84
N PHE A 3 -11.36 -22.56 -17.77
CA PHE A 3 -11.03 -21.92 -19.04
C PHE A 3 -11.06 -20.40 -18.85
N PHE A 4 -9.91 -19.73 -18.97
CA PHE A 4 -9.84 -18.27 -19.04
C PHE A 4 -9.62 -17.85 -20.49
N SER A 5 -10.73 -17.72 -21.22
CA SER A 5 -10.72 -17.16 -22.57
C SER A 5 -10.75 -15.63 -22.51
N GLY A 6 -9.67 -15.04 -23.03
CA GLY A 6 -9.52 -13.67 -23.52
C GLY A 6 -10.57 -12.60 -23.18
N LYS A 7 -10.19 -11.71 -22.27
CA LYS A 7 -10.33 -10.25 -22.35
C LYS A 7 -9.48 -9.66 -21.23
N LYS A 8 -8.66 -8.65 -21.54
CA LYS A 8 -7.86 -7.86 -20.59
C LYS A 8 -8.79 -7.24 -19.54
N THR A 9 -9.12 -8.03 -18.55
CA THR A 9 -9.77 -7.60 -17.33
C THR A 9 -8.62 -7.42 -16.37
N SER A 10 -8.30 -6.16 -16.05
CA SER A 10 -7.55 -5.81 -14.85
C SER A 10 -8.40 -6.25 -13.68
N CYS A 11 -8.39 -7.56 -13.42
CA CYS A 11 -8.94 -8.15 -12.22
C CYS A 11 -8.09 -7.58 -11.10
N ASN A 12 -8.55 -6.46 -10.53
CA ASN A 12 -8.16 -5.97 -9.22
C ASN A 12 -8.29 -7.15 -8.28
N TYR A 13 -7.19 -7.84 -8.13
CA TYR A 13 -7.08 -9.20 -7.62
C TYR A 13 -7.61 -9.14 -6.19
N PHE A 14 -8.62 -9.95 -5.86
CA PHE A 14 -9.24 -10.09 -4.53
C PHE A 14 -8.30 -9.91 -3.32
N PRO A 15 -7.03 -10.40 -3.31
CA PRO A 15 -6.11 -10.16 -2.19
C PRO A 15 -5.71 -8.70 -1.99
N SER A 16 -5.64 -7.85 -3.03
CA SER A 16 -5.35 -6.42 -2.88
C SER A 16 -6.39 -5.74 -1.97
N LYS A 17 -7.67 -6.04 -2.18
CA LYS A 17 -8.79 -5.52 -1.37
C LYS A 17 -8.72 -6.01 0.07
N ARG A 18 -8.32 -7.27 0.29
CA ARG A 18 -8.12 -7.82 1.63
C ARG A 18 -7.00 -7.10 2.39
N VAL A 19 -5.84 -6.92 1.75
CA VAL A 19 -4.70 -6.23 2.37
C VAL A 19 -5.06 -4.77 2.66
N LYS A 20 -5.65 -4.05 1.69
CA LYS A 20 -6.11 -2.67 1.93
C LYS A 20 -7.06 -2.55 3.12
N ASN A 21 -8.07 -3.42 3.20
CA ASN A 21 -9.01 -3.40 4.31
C ASN A 21 -8.34 -3.68 5.65
N ASP A 22 -7.28 -4.48 5.68
CA ASP A 22 -6.48 -4.71 6.89
C ASP A 22 -5.67 -3.47 7.26
N LEU A 23 -5.01 -2.84 6.29
CA LEU A 23 -4.25 -1.59 6.49
C LEU A 23 -5.15 -0.46 7.02
N LEU A 24 -6.33 -0.26 6.42
CA LEU A 24 -7.27 0.81 6.78
C LEU A 24 -7.89 0.66 8.18
N LYS A 25 -7.81 -0.53 8.79
CA LYS A 25 -8.30 -0.79 10.15
C LYS A 25 -7.25 -0.52 11.23
N LYS A 26 -5.99 -0.37 10.84
CA LYS A 26 -4.85 -0.25 11.75
C LYS A 26 -4.39 1.18 11.84
N GLN A 27 -3.84 1.55 12.99
CA GLN A 27 -3.24 2.87 13.16
C GLN A 27 -1.95 2.99 12.34
N ILE A 28 -1.85 4.07 11.56
CA ILE A 28 -0.64 4.41 10.81
C ILE A 28 0.34 5.21 11.66
N ILE A 29 1.59 4.76 11.68
CA ILE A 29 2.70 5.43 12.34
C ILE A 29 3.61 5.99 11.26
N ILE A 30 3.66 7.32 11.19
CA ILE A 30 4.53 8.06 10.27
C ILE A 30 5.81 8.43 11.02
N PRO A 31 6.98 7.93 10.60
CA PRO A 31 8.27 8.30 11.19
C PRO A 31 8.56 9.80 11.11
N ASN A 32 9.24 10.35 12.11
CA ASN A 32 9.57 11.78 12.17
C ASN A 32 10.36 12.28 10.94
N HIS A 33 11.27 11.47 10.38
CA HIS A 33 12.03 11.86 9.19
C HIS A 33 11.10 12.08 7.98
N LEU A 34 10.11 11.21 7.76
CA LEU A 34 9.12 11.38 6.69
C LEU A 34 8.16 12.55 6.98
N LYS A 35 7.84 12.82 8.25
CA LYS A 35 7.05 14.02 8.61
C LYS A 35 7.82 15.32 8.33
N GLN A 36 9.14 15.31 8.50
CA GLN A 36 9.98 16.47 8.22
C GLN A 36 10.16 16.69 6.72
N GLU A 37 10.33 15.61 5.95
CA GLU A 37 10.50 15.66 4.50
C GLU A 37 9.18 15.98 3.79
N PHE A 38 8.08 15.37 4.23
CA PHE A 38 6.75 15.54 3.66
C PHE A 38 5.79 16.08 4.73
N VAL A 39 5.92 17.38 5.03
CA VAL A 39 5.12 18.08 6.07
C VAL A 39 3.61 17.99 5.82
N PHE A 40 3.19 17.79 4.57
CA PHE A 40 1.80 17.64 4.20
C PHE A 40 1.23 16.25 4.53
N LEU A 41 2.05 15.23 4.82
CA LEU A 41 1.56 13.90 5.14
C LEU A 41 0.85 13.89 6.48
N ASN A 42 -0.38 13.39 6.44
CA ASN A 42 -1.17 13.10 7.62
C ASN A 42 -1.89 11.76 7.43
N ASP A 43 -2.43 11.23 8.53
CA ASP A 43 -3.12 9.94 8.54
C ASP A 43 -4.26 9.89 7.51
N SER A 44 -5.05 10.97 7.40
CA SER A 44 -6.18 11.04 6.47
C SER A 44 -5.75 10.95 5.00
N ILE A 45 -4.66 11.61 4.63
CA ILE A 45 -4.10 11.58 3.28
C ILE A 45 -3.58 10.17 2.98
N LEU A 46 -2.86 9.56 3.93
CA LEU A 46 -2.34 8.21 3.75
C LEU A 46 -3.47 7.18 3.64
N TYR A 47 -4.52 7.24 4.47
CA TYR A 47 -5.67 6.35 4.34
C TYR A 47 -6.40 6.53 3.01
N SER A 48 -6.55 7.78 2.55
CA SER A 48 -7.10 8.06 1.23
C SER A 48 -6.25 7.39 0.14
N GLN A 49 -4.94 7.62 0.16
CA GLN A 49 -4.00 7.05 -0.80
C GLN A 49 -3.96 5.51 -0.77
N ILE A 50 -4.05 4.88 0.41
CA ILE A 50 -4.14 3.43 0.55
C ILE A 50 -5.44 2.88 -0.05
N SER A 51 -6.55 3.60 0.14
CA SER A 51 -7.86 3.21 -0.40
C SER A 51 -7.83 3.17 -1.94
N ILE A 52 -7.31 4.22 -2.56
CA ILE A 52 -7.30 4.38 -4.03
C ILE A 52 -6.10 3.74 -4.73
N GLY A 53 -4.92 3.69 -4.09
CA GLY A 53 -3.67 3.17 -4.67
C GLY A 53 -3.66 1.66 -4.84
N GLU A 54 -2.92 1.13 -5.81
CA GLU A 54 -2.81 -0.30 -6.09
C GLU A 54 -1.67 -0.94 -5.28
N ILE A 55 -1.88 -2.17 -4.80
CA ILE A 55 -0.83 -2.93 -4.10
C ILE A 55 -0.01 -3.71 -5.14
N ILE A 56 1.28 -3.42 -5.22
CA ILE A 56 2.23 -4.09 -6.10
C ILE A 56 2.83 -5.29 -5.35
N PHE A 57 2.15 -6.44 -5.43
CA PHE A 57 2.58 -7.66 -4.75
C PHE A 57 3.95 -8.18 -5.21
N SER A 58 4.31 -7.93 -6.48
CA SER A 58 5.62 -8.31 -7.03
C SER A 58 6.80 -7.61 -6.36
N GLU A 59 6.57 -6.45 -5.74
CA GLU A 59 7.57 -5.68 -5.00
C GLU A 59 7.35 -5.73 -3.49
N SER A 60 6.38 -6.52 -3.02
CA SER A 60 6.05 -6.66 -1.61
C SER A 60 6.87 -7.78 -0.97
N ASN A 61 7.50 -7.49 0.17
CA ASN A 61 8.22 -8.49 0.96
C ASN A 61 7.24 -9.12 1.96
N VAL A 62 6.73 -10.29 1.60
CA VAL A 62 5.84 -11.11 2.42
C VAL A 62 6.64 -12.34 2.86
N ASN A 63 7.18 -12.32 4.07
CA ASN A 63 7.93 -13.44 4.62
C ASN A 63 7.01 -14.27 5.52
N GLU A 64 6.94 -15.58 5.31
CA GLU A 64 6.11 -16.48 6.14
C GLU A 64 6.61 -16.58 7.59
N SER A 65 7.87 -16.19 7.85
CA SER A 65 8.49 -16.21 9.19
C SER A 65 8.40 -14.86 9.92
N ASP A 66 8.10 -13.76 9.24
CA ASP A 66 7.97 -12.45 9.86
C ASP A 66 6.51 -12.19 10.22
N THR A 67 6.27 -11.66 11.42
CA THR A 67 4.95 -11.18 11.82
C THR A 67 4.54 -9.89 11.09
N CYS A 68 5.47 -9.24 10.38
CA CYS A 68 5.22 -7.99 9.70
C CYS A 68 5.58 -8.05 8.21
N ASN A 69 4.59 -7.84 7.35
CA ASN A 69 4.76 -7.83 5.89
C ASN A 69 4.94 -6.41 5.37
N THR A 70 5.76 -6.21 4.34
CA THR A 70 5.90 -4.89 3.71
C THR A 70 5.24 -4.89 2.33
N TYR A 71 4.27 -4.00 2.14
CA TYR A 71 3.53 -3.85 0.90
C TYR A 71 3.94 -2.57 0.19
N ARG A 72 4.27 -2.68 -1.10
CA ARG A 72 4.45 -1.53 -1.99
C ARG A 72 3.09 -1.10 -2.52
N LEU A 73 2.75 0.17 -2.35
CA LEU A 73 1.58 0.79 -2.97
C LEU A 73 2.01 1.79 -4.02
N GLU A 74 1.29 1.78 -5.14
CA GLU A 74 1.45 2.75 -6.22
C GLU A 74 0.11 3.44 -6.50
N LEU A 75 0.14 4.76 -6.60
CA LEU A 75 -1.03 5.57 -6.94
C LEU A 75 -0.69 6.48 -8.11
N ASN A 76 -1.50 6.38 -9.16
CA ASN A 76 -1.46 7.29 -10.30
C ASN A 76 -2.48 8.40 -10.09
N GLU A 77 -2.02 9.59 -9.72
CA GLU A 77 -2.89 10.76 -9.50
C GLU A 77 -2.28 11.99 -10.17
N SER A 78 -3.08 12.75 -10.91
CA SER A 78 -2.66 14.03 -11.51
C SER A 78 -1.38 13.96 -12.36
N LYS A 79 -1.21 12.88 -13.13
CA LYS A 79 0.00 12.57 -13.93
C LYS A 79 1.27 12.30 -13.13
N LYS A 80 1.17 12.21 -11.80
CA LYS A 80 2.25 11.80 -10.91
C LYS A 80 2.05 10.36 -10.46
N ILE A 81 3.15 9.67 -10.25
CA ILE A 81 3.15 8.32 -9.68
C ILE A 81 3.67 8.42 -8.27
N TYR A 82 2.78 8.21 -7.30
CA TYR A 82 3.13 8.13 -5.89
C TYR A 82 3.45 6.68 -5.56
N LYS A 83 4.63 6.44 -4.97
CA LYS A 83 5.07 5.13 -4.50
C LYS A 83 5.31 5.19 -3.00
N MET A 84 4.76 4.25 -2.26
CA MET A 84 4.96 4.17 -0.82
C MET A 84 5.12 2.73 -0.36
N ASP A 85 5.97 2.53 0.64
CA ASP A 85 6.13 1.25 1.32
C ASP A 85 5.42 1.30 2.67
N ILE A 86 4.51 0.35 2.90
CA ILE A 86 3.78 0.21 4.16
C ILE A 86 4.14 -1.12 4.80
N LYS A 87 4.75 -1.06 5.97
CA LYS A 87 5.00 -2.23 6.81
C LYS A 87 3.75 -2.50 7.64
N ASN A 88 3.06 -3.59 7.32
CA ASN A 88 1.89 -4.10 8.01
C ASN A 88 2.29 -5.08 9.13
N CYS A 89 2.20 -4.64 10.39
CA CYS A 89 2.37 -5.49 11.57
C CYS A 89 1.00 -5.85 12.18
N PRO A 90 0.94 -6.78 13.16
CA PRO A 90 -0.34 -7.20 13.76
C PRO A 90 -1.12 -6.07 14.42
N GLU A 91 -0.43 -5.18 15.14
CA GLU A 91 -1.06 -4.08 15.90
C GLU A 91 -1.17 -2.77 15.11
N ASN A 92 -0.10 -2.40 14.38
CA ASN A 92 0.03 -1.11 13.73
C ASN A 92 0.63 -1.24 12.33
N ILE A 93 0.47 -0.20 11.52
CA ILE A 93 1.15 -0.08 10.22
C ILE A 93 2.15 1.06 10.25
N PHE A 94 3.27 0.91 9.56
CA PHE A 94 4.33 1.90 9.53
C PHE A 94 4.61 2.33 8.10
N LEU A 95 4.65 3.65 7.88
CA LEU A 95 5.14 4.19 6.61
C LEU A 95 6.67 4.04 6.57
N LYS A 96 7.19 3.29 5.60
CA LYS A 96 8.62 3.01 5.42
C LYS A 96 9.27 3.94 4.42
N SER A 97 8.60 4.22 3.32
CA SER A 97 9.09 5.10 2.26
C SER A 97 7.92 5.84 1.64
N TYR A 98 8.18 7.04 1.14
CA TYR A 98 7.22 7.82 0.38
C TYR A 98 7.96 8.57 -0.70
N ASN A 99 7.57 8.39 -1.96
CA ASN A 99 8.18 9.03 -3.11
C ASN A 99 7.10 9.40 -4.13
N PHE A 100 7.34 10.46 -4.89
CA PHE A 100 6.51 10.81 -6.03
C PHE A 100 7.38 11.31 -7.17
N ASN A 101 6.98 10.98 -8.40
CA ASN A 101 7.62 11.45 -9.62
C ASN A 101 6.60 12.16 -10.51
#